data_AF-A0A179FU48-F1
#
_entry.id   AF-A0A179FU48-F1
#
_cell.length_a   1.000
_cell.length_b   1.000
_cell.length_c   1.000
_cell.angle_alpha   90.00
_cell.angle_beta   90.00
_cell.angle_gamma   90.00
#
_symmetry.space_group_name_H-M   'P 1'
#
loop_
_entity.id
_entity.type
_entity.pdbx_description
1 polymer ?
#
loop_
_entity_poly.entity_id
_entity_poly.type
_entity_poly.pdbx_seq_one_letter_code
_entity_poly.pdbx_strand_id
1 'polypeptide(L)'
;MHFQPIENSSEDAYLAHIGGGPQVEPQASLDQLDDVFGSASASPTEPEAQSGSHPSDIRRLETEHTNAGYREGITVAKESSIQAGFDEGFSLGATIGARAGHLLGIVEGIADAIKGQSGQAAEAAEQLLNAARDELSTAKIFSAEYWAPDGNWNYDVTARDGDQVLFPDVAAAHPLIQKWSKTVDDQVNLWQIQLSILDDDNGPRMDAVPVEPLNTSVPARAKQSLDW
;
A
#
# COMPACT_ATOMS: atom_id res chain seq x y z
N MET A 1 6.46 -42.20 -32.75
CA MET A 1 5.43 -42.42 -31.71
C MET A 1 5.04 -41.07 -31.15
N HIS A 2 3.75 -40.92 -30.87
CA HIS A 2 3.00 -39.68 -30.79
C HIS A 2 3.46 -38.71 -29.70
N PHE A 3 3.52 -37.42 -30.06
CA PHE A 3 3.35 -36.29 -29.13
C PHE A 3 1.85 -36.06 -28.93
N GLN A 4 1.42 -35.80 -27.70
CA GLN A 4 0.28 -34.93 -27.44
C GLN A 4 0.55 -34.01 -26.23
N PRO A 5 0.27 -32.71 -26.36
CA PRO A 5 0.20 -31.74 -25.27
C PRO A 5 -1.23 -31.65 -24.72
N ILE A 6 -1.40 -31.20 -23.48
CA ILE A 6 -2.72 -30.73 -23.01
C ILE A 6 -2.53 -29.34 -22.39
N GLU A 7 -3.30 -28.42 -22.98
CA GLU A 7 -3.41 -27.00 -22.73
C GLU A 7 -4.18 -26.65 -21.45
N ASN A 8 -4.07 -25.36 -21.12
CA ASN A 8 -4.84 -24.55 -20.19
C ASN A 8 -6.37 -24.78 -20.19
N SER A 9 -6.98 -24.56 -19.02
CA SER A 9 -8.31 -23.94 -18.84
C SER A 9 -8.47 -23.71 -17.33
N SER A 10 -8.24 -22.49 -16.83
CA SER A 10 -9.18 -21.36 -16.74
C SER A 10 -10.51 -21.71 -16.10
N GLU A 11 -10.70 -21.09 -14.93
CA GLU A 11 -11.95 -20.71 -14.25
C GLU A 11 -13.21 -20.82 -15.11
N ASP A 12 -14.27 -21.43 -14.58
CA ASP A 12 -15.59 -20.84 -14.73
C ASP A 12 -16.66 -21.43 -13.78
N ALA A 13 -17.50 -20.50 -13.30
CA ALA A 13 -18.92 -20.69 -12.99
C ALA A 13 -19.32 -21.44 -11.71
N TYR A 14 -19.17 -20.73 -10.58
CA TYR A 14 -20.17 -20.77 -9.51
C TYR A 14 -21.45 -20.06 -9.95
N LEU A 15 -22.46 -20.79 -10.46
CA LEU A 15 -23.85 -20.32 -10.43
C LEU A 15 -24.87 -21.48 -10.37
N ALA A 16 -25.57 -21.52 -9.23
CA ALA A 16 -26.99 -21.79 -8.99
C ALA A 16 -27.71 -22.94 -9.70
N HIS A 17 -28.37 -23.82 -8.90
CA HIS A 17 -29.79 -24.15 -9.11
C HIS A 17 -30.51 -24.50 -7.79
N ILE A 18 -31.72 -23.96 -7.70
CA ILE A 18 -32.69 -23.96 -6.59
C ILE A 18 -33.67 -25.13 -6.75
N GLY A 19 -33.98 -25.83 -5.65
CA GLY A 19 -35.36 -26.18 -5.24
C GLY A 19 -36.06 -27.44 -5.78
N GLY A 20 -36.57 -28.27 -4.85
CA GLY A 20 -37.68 -29.23 -5.06
C GLY A 20 -37.69 -30.42 -4.07
N GLY A 21 -38.64 -30.46 -3.11
CA GLY A 21 -38.78 -31.47 -2.02
C GLY A 21 -39.26 -32.88 -2.47
N PRO A 22 -39.73 -33.81 -1.57
CA PRO A 22 -40.26 -33.64 -0.21
C PRO A 22 -39.60 -34.52 0.90
N GLN A 23 -40.01 -34.29 2.16
CA GLN A 23 -39.55 -34.96 3.40
C GLN A 23 -39.77 -36.49 3.45
N VAL A 24 -38.80 -37.18 4.07
CA VAL A 24 -39.03 -38.39 4.88
C VAL A 24 -38.24 -38.22 6.20
N GLU A 25 -38.91 -38.54 7.29
CA GLU A 25 -38.55 -38.36 8.71
C GLU A 25 -37.35 -39.20 9.21
N PRO A 26 -36.87 -38.98 10.46
CA PRO A 26 -35.47 -38.96 10.83
C PRO A 26 -35.00 -40.25 11.49
N GLN A 27 -33.84 -40.76 11.13
CA GLN A 27 -33.15 -41.77 11.92
C GLN A 27 -31.65 -41.50 12.02
N ALA A 28 -31.28 -41.01 13.21
CA ALA A 28 -30.17 -41.48 14.03
C ALA A 28 -28.83 -41.70 13.32
N SER A 29 -27.99 -40.67 13.31
CA SER A 29 -26.54 -40.81 13.48
C SER A 29 -25.91 -39.46 13.87
N LEU A 30 -26.44 -38.85 14.93
CA LEU A 30 -25.76 -37.78 15.68
C LEU A 30 -25.25 -38.31 17.03
N ASP A 31 -24.98 -39.60 17.12
CA ASP A 31 -24.63 -40.31 18.37
C ASP A 31 -23.20 -40.85 18.37
N GLN A 32 -22.36 -40.40 17.43
CA GLN A 32 -20.98 -40.86 17.28
C GLN A 32 -19.92 -39.77 17.49
N LEU A 33 -20.36 -38.54 17.78
CA LEU A 33 -19.48 -37.40 18.08
C LEU A 33 -19.67 -36.89 19.53
N ASP A 34 -20.41 -37.61 20.37
CA ASP A 34 -20.73 -37.23 21.76
C ASP A 34 -20.38 -38.34 22.78
N ASP A 35 -19.23 -38.99 22.61
CA ASP A 35 -18.69 -39.91 23.64
C ASP A 35 -17.16 -39.78 23.76
N VAL A 36 -16.73 -38.63 24.30
CA VAL A 36 -15.33 -38.42 24.72
C VAL A 36 -15.23 -38.05 26.20
N PHE A 37 -16.36 -37.79 26.87
CA PHE A 37 -16.39 -37.24 28.24
C PHE A 37 -17.29 -37.99 29.24
N GLY A 38 -17.61 -39.28 29.01
CA GLY A 38 -18.74 -39.94 29.68
C GLY A 38 -18.53 -41.32 30.33
N SER A 39 -17.40 -41.64 30.97
CA SER A 39 -17.41 -42.73 31.97
C SER A 39 -16.61 -42.36 33.22
N ALA A 40 -17.34 -41.80 34.19
CA ALA A 40 -16.89 -41.58 35.54
C ALA A 40 -16.44 -42.91 36.18
N SER A 41 -15.14 -43.06 36.39
CA SER A 41 -14.60 -44.11 37.25
C SER A 41 -15.04 -43.81 38.68
N ALA A 42 -16.10 -44.49 39.14
CA ALA A 42 -16.52 -44.44 40.53
C ALA A 42 -15.70 -45.47 41.33
N SER A 43 -14.61 -45.03 41.96
CA SER A 43 -14.21 -45.50 43.30
C SER A 43 -13.20 -44.54 43.95
N PRO A 44 -13.35 -44.23 45.25
CA PRO A 44 -12.66 -43.12 45.90
C PRO A 44 -11.39 -43.56 46.62
N THR A 45 -10.27 -42.88 46.39
CA THR A 45 -9.17 -42.76 47.36
C THR A 45 -8.40 -41.48 47.03
N GLU A 46 -8.63 -40.45 47.86
CA GLU A 46 -7.73 -39.41 48.40
C GLU A 46 -6.52 -38.86 47.57
N PRO A 47 -6.11 -37.60 47.85
CA PRO A 47 -5.57 -36.67 46.88
C PRO A 47 -4.08 -36.86 46.64
N GLU A 48 -3.67 -37.02 45.38
CA GLU A 48 -2.26 -36.90 45.02
C GLU A 48 -2.08 -35.89 43.87
N ALA A 49 -1.65 -34.70 44.26
CA ALA A 49 -1.00 -33.75 43.39
C ALA A 49 0.25 -34.43 42.79
N GLN A 50 0.13 -34.95 41.57
CA GLN A 50 1.27 -35.34 40.77
C GLN A 50 1.19 -34.63 39.42
N SER A 51 1.70 -33.40 39.42
CA SER A 51 2.25 -32.76 38.23
C SER A 51 3.39 -33.63 37.68
N GLY A 52 3.03 -34.68 36.95
CA GLY A 52 3.97 -35.64 36.36
C GLY A 52 4.09 -35.38 34.87
N SER A 53 5.06 -34.56 34.47
CA SER A 53 5.55 -34.50 33.09
C SER A 53 6.03 -35.90 32.71
N HIS A 54 5.21 -36.65 31.97
CA HIS A 54 5.64 -37.94 31.44
C HIS A 54 6.70 -37.66 30.37
N PRO A 55 7.82 -38.41 30.30
CA PRO A 55 8.90 -38.15 29.33
C PRO A 55 8.46 -38.21 27.85
N SER A 56 7.26 -38.71 27.56
CA SER A 56 6.62 -38.62 26.24
C SER A 56 6.03 -37.25 25.94
N ASP A 57 5.58 -36.52 26.96
CA ASP A 57 4.93 -35.22 26.81
C ASP A 57 5.93 -34.12 26.49
N ILE A 58 7.20 -34.27 26.87
CA ILE A 58 8.23 -33.28 26.56
C ILE A 58 8.45 -33.14 25.06
N ARG A 59 8.47 -34.26 24.31
CA ARG A 59 8.61 -34.24 22.84
C ARG A 59 7.37 -33.69 22.16
N ARG A 60 6.19 -34.02 22.69
CA ARG A 60 4.92 -33.46 22.19
C ARG A 60 4.91 -31.95 22.37
N LEU A 61 5.27 -31.49 23.56
CA LEU A 61 5.36 -30.07 23.91
C LEU A 61 6.42 -29.36 23.05
N GLU A 62 7.62 -29.92 22.88
CA GLU A 62 8.64 -29.36 21.99
C GLU A 62 8.13 -29.19 20.55
N THR A 63 7.39 -30.19 20.04
CA THR A 63 6.80 -30.14 18.70
C THR A 63 5.72 -29.05 18.61
N GLU A 64 4.87 -28.94 19.64
CA GLU A 64 3.83 -27.91 19.72
C GLU A 64 4.43 -26.51 19.78
N HIS A 65 5.44 -26.29 20.63
CA HIS A 65 6.13 -25.00 20.74
C HIS A 65 6.92 -24.65 19.47
N THR A 66 7.58 -25.63 18.84
CA THR A 66 8.32 -25.41 17.58
C THR A 66 7.35 -25.03 16.45
N ASN A 67 6.24 -25.75 16.32
CA ASN A 67 5.24 -25.46 15.30
C ASN A 67 4.53 -24.12 15.57
N ALA A 68 4.21 -23.82 16.84
CA ALA A 68 3.63 -22.55 17.22
C ALA A 68 4.59 -21.39 16.93
N GLY A 69 5.87 -21.51 17.32
CA GLY A 69 6.90 -20.50 17.07
C GLY A 69 7.21 -20.31 15.59
N TYR A 70 7.21 -21.37 14.78
CA TYR A 70 7.36 -21.24 13.32
C TYR A 70 6.19 -20.49 12.69
N ARG A 71 4.95 -20.81 13.09
CA ARG A 71 3.76 -20.12 12.61
C ARG A 71 3.76 -18.66 13.03
N GLU A 72 4.09 -18.38 14.29
CA GLU A 72 4.22 -17.02 14.82
C GLU A 72 5.31 -16.24 14.06
N GLY A 73 6.49 -16.84 13.85
CA GLY A 73 7.58 -16.23 13.11
C GLY A 73 7.21 -15.85 11.67
N ILE A 74 6.48 -16.72 10.95
CA ILE A 74 5.98 -16.39 9.61
C ILE A 74 4.97 -15.25 9.66
N THR A 75 4.03 -15.29 10.62
CA THR A 75 3.02 -14.23 10.76
C THR A 75 3.68 -12.88 11.03
N VAL A 76 4.60 -12.82 11.98
CA VAL A 76 5.34 -11.61 12.33
C VAL A 76 6.16 -11.12 11.14
N ALA A 77 6.89 -12.00 10.44
CA ALA A 77 7.71 -11.61 9.29
C ALA A 77 6.88 -11.07 8.11
N LYS A 78 5.70 -11.64 7.88
CA LYS A 78 4.77 -11.15 6.85
C LYS A 78 4.21 -9.78 7.22
N GLU A 79 3.76 -9.61 8.46
CA GLU A 79 3.22 -8.34 8.92
C GLU A 79 4.29 -7.24 8.88
N SER A 80 5.51 -7.52 9.35
CA SER A 80 6.59 -6.54 9.37
C SER A 80 7.02 -6.07 7.98
N SER A 81 6.98 -6.96 6.99
CA SER A 81 7.36 -6.63 5.60
C SER A 81 6.28 -5.78 4.91
N ILE A 82 5.00 -6.10 5.14
CA ILE A 82 3.88 -5.39 4.51
C ILE A 82 3.76 -3.95 5.02
N GLN A 83 3.90 -3.74 6.33
CA GLN A 83 3.79 -2.40 6.92
C GLN A 83 4.93 -1.48 6.47
N ALA A 84 6.18 -1.96 6.48
CA ALA A 84 7.32 -1.18 6.02
C ALA A 84 7.16 -0.72 4.56
N GLY A 85 6.74 -1.63 3.67
CA GLY A 85 6.48 -1.29 2.27
C GLY A 85 5.32 -0.30 2.10
N PHE A 86 4.27 -0.42 2.92
CA PHE A 86 3.16 0.54 2.92
C PHE A 86 3.61 1.93 3.37
N ASP A 87 4.38 2.02 4.47
CA ASP A 87 4.84 3.30 5.02
C ASP A 87 5.77 4.04 4.04
N GLU A 88 6.66 3.30 3.37
CA GLU A 88 7.52 3.83 2.31
C GLU A 88 6.69 4.35 1.11
N GLY A 89 5.78 3.51 0.60
CA GLY A 89 4.91 3.86 -0.52
C GLY A 89 3.97 5.03 -0.20
N PHE A 90 3.43 5.06 1.01
CA PHE A 90 2.57 6.14 1.49
C PHE A 90 3.34 7.45 1.59
N SER A 91 4.53 7.44 2.18
CA SER A 91 5.38 8.63 2.33
C SER A 91 5.78 9.20 0.96
N LEU A 92 6.20 8.33 0.04
CA LEU A 92 6.53 8.71 -1.33
C LEU A 92 5.30 9.25 -2.08
N GLY A 93 4.18 8.54 -2.01
CA GLY A 93 2.92 8.97 -2.61
C GLY A 93 2.43 10.32 -2.06
N ALA A 94 2.57 10.54 -0.75
CA ALA A 94 2.21 11.80 -0.10
C ALA A 94 3.11 12.96 -0.56
N THR A 95 4.43 12.75 -0.70
CA THR A 95 5.33 13.81 -1.17
C THR A 95 5.05 14.21 -2.63
N ILE A 96 4.77 13.23 -3.49
CA ILE A 96 4.37 13.45 -4.88
C ILE A 96 3.00 14.14 -4.96
N GLY A 97 2.02 13.62 -4.22
CA GLY A 97 0.66 14.13 -4.19
C GLY A 97 0.58 15.56 -3.66
N ALA A 98 1.32 15.88 -2.58
CA ALA A 98 1.41 17.23 -2.05
C ALA A 98 1.97 18.21 -3.10
N ARG A 99 3.00 17.80 -3.83
CA ARG A 99 3.60 18.64 -4.87
C ARG A 99 2.69 18.84 -6.08
N ALA A 100 2.06 17.77 -6.56
CA ALA A 100 1.08 17.86 -7.64
C ALA A 100 -0.12 18.74 -7.25
N GLY A 101 -0.62 18.58 -6.03
CA GLY A 101 -1.69 19.39 -5.46
C GLY A 101 -1.31 20.87 -5.34
N HIS A 102 -0.08 21.18 -4.91
CA HIS A 102 0.43 22.55 -4.86
C HIS A 102 0.47 23.19 -6.26
N LEU A 103 1.04 22.50 -7.25
CA LEU A 103 1.08 23.00 -8.63
C LEU A 103 -0.33 23.22 -9.20
N LEU A 104 -1.24 22.27 -8.98
CA LEU A 104 -2.63 22.39 -9.41
C LEU A 104 -3.32 23.58 -8.72
N GLY A 105 -3.11 23.75 -7.40
CA GLY A 105 -3.69 24.84 -6.63
C GLY A 105 -3.23 26.22 -7.10
N ILE A 106 -1.97 26.37 -7.51
CA ILE A 106 -1.49 27.63 -8.11
C ILE A 106 -2.20 27.90 -9.44
N VAL A 107 -2.30 26.90 -10.32
CA VAL A 107 -2.98 27.06 -11.62
C VAL A 107 -4.47 27.38 -11.43
N GLU A 108 -5.12 26.74 -10.46
CA GLU A 108 -6.51 27.03 -10.08
C GLU A 108 -6.67 28.46 -9.58
N GLY A 109 -5.76 28.93 -8.71
CA GLY A 109 -5.76 30.31 -8.22
C GLY A 109 -5.60 31.34 -9.33
N ILE A 110 -4.72 31.06 -10.30
CA ILE A 110 -4.51 31.92 -11.48
C ILE A 110 -5.77 31.97 -12.35
N ALA A 111 -6.35 30.81 -12.66
CA ALA A 111 -7.56 30.72 -13.48
C ALA A 111 -8.74 31.44 -12.81
N ASP A 112 -8.93 31.27 -11.51
CA ASP A 112 -10.01 31.91 -10.77
C ASP A 112 -9.83 33.44 -10.68
N ALA A 113 -8.60 33.92 -10.47
CA ALA A 113 -8.29 35.35 -10.43
C ALA A 113 -8.61 36.07 -11.76
N ILE A 114 -8.46 35.38 -12.90
CA ILE A 114 -8.63 35.95 -14.24
C ILE A 114 -10.03 35.66 -14.82
N LYS A 115 -10.81 34.75 -14.22
CA LYS A 115 -12.15 34.35 -14.67
C LYS A 115 -13.14 35.51 -14.87
N GLY A 116 -12.98 36.59 -14.11
CA GLY A 116 -13.79 37.81 -14.25
C GLY A 116 -13.38 38.73 -15.40
N GLN A 117 -12.23 38.49 -16.03
CA GLN A 117 -11.74 39.25 -17.19
C GLN A 117 -12.20 38.54 -18.46
N SER A 118 -13.18 39.10 -19.17
CA SER A 118 -13.59 38.56 -20.47
C SER A 118 -12.49 38.77 -21.51
N GLY A 119 -11.82 37.70 -21.93
CA GLY A 119 -10.80 37.77 -22.96
C GLY A 119 -10.07 36.45 -23.19
N GLN A 120 -9.17 36.45 -24.19
CA GLN A 120 -8.35 35.29 -24.57
C GLN A 120 -7.50 34.74 -23.41
N ALA A 121 -7.16 35.58 -22.44
CA ALA A 121 -6.41 35.17 -21.25
C ALA A 121 -7.21 34.24 -20.33
N ALA A 122 -8.52 34.46 -20.16
CA ALA A 122 -9.37 33.59 -19.35
C ALA A 122 -9.55 32.22 -20.01
N GLU A 123 -9.80 32.20 -21.33
CA GLU A 123 -9.89 30.95 -22.09
C GLU A 123 -8.58 30.15 -22.05
N ALA A 124 -7.43 30.82 -22.19
CA ALA A 124 -6.12 30.19 -22.09
C ALA A 124 -5.87 29.63 -20.68
N ALA A 125 -6.26 30.35 -19.62
CA ALA A 125 -6.12 29.89 -18.24
C ALA A 125 -7.01 28.67 -17.95
N GLU A 126 -8.24 28.63 -18.46
CA GLU A 126 -9.12 27.46 -18.34
C GLU A 126 -8.57 26.24 -19.09
N GLN A 127 -8.00 26.43 -20.29
CA GLN A 127 -7.33 25.35 -21.02
C GLN A 127 -6.11 24.81 -20.27
N LEU A 128 -5.30 25.72 -19.71
CA LEU A 128 -4.15 25.36 -18.89
C LEU A 128 -4.58 24.55 -17.66
N LEU A 129 -5.66 24.98 -16.99
CA LEU A 129 -6.20 24.27 -15.84
C LEU A 129 -6.71 22.87 -16.21
N ASN A 130 -7.43 22.73 -17.32
CA ASN A 130 -7.91 21.43 -17.77
C ASN A 130 -6.76 20.48 -18.11
N ALA A 131 -5.72 20.99 -18.77
CA ALA A 131 -4.50 20.23 -19.03
C ALA A 131 -3.79 19.83 -17.72
N ALA A 132 -3.71 20.73 -16.74
CA ALA A 132 -3.12 20.46 -15.43
C ALA A 132 -3.88 19.37 -14.69
N ARG A 133 -5.22 19.41 -14.67
CA ARG A 133 -6.05 18.40 -14.03
C ARG A 133 -5.91 17.02 -14.66
N ASP A 134 -5.79 16.96 -15.98
CA ASP A 134 -5.63 15.71 -16.71
C ASP A 134 -4.22 15.13 -16.51
N GLU A 135 -3.18 15.94 -16.68
CA GLU A 135 -1.77 15.53 -16.54
C GLU A 135 -1.34 15.26 -15.10
N LEU A 136 -1.76 16.08 -14.13
CA LEU A 136 -1.46 15.91 -12.71
C LEU A 136 -2.47 14.99 -11.99
N SER A 137 -3.31 14.28 -12.73
CA SER A 137 -4.20 13.28 -12.14
C SER A 137 -3.40 12.12 -11.55
N THR A 138 -3.93 11.51 -10.48
CA THR A 138 -3.33 10.33 -9.86
C THR A 138 -3.12 9.19 -10.85
N ALA A 139 -4.06 9.02 -11.79
CA ALA A 139 -3.98 8.01 -12.84
C ALA A 139 -2.76 8.17 -13.76
N LYS A 140 -2.33 9.41 -14.04
CA LYS A 140 -1.18 9.68 -14.93
C LYS A 140 0.14 9.75 -14.17
N ILE A 141 0.15 10.39 -13.00
CA ILE A 141 1.35 10.49 -12.15
C ILE A 141 1.80 9.10 -11.68
N PHE A 142 0.86 8.22 -11.33
CA PHE A 142 1.17 6.84 -10.91
C PHE A 142 0.99 5.82 -12.04
N SER A 143 1.11 6.25 -13.29
CA SER A 143 1.00 5.34 -14.43
C SER A 143 2.22 4.42 -14.55
N ALA A 144 2.02 3.28 -15.22
CA ALA A 144 3.09 2.31 -15.49
C ALA A 144 4.22 2.84 -16.39
N GLU A 145 4.06 4.05 -16.96
CA GLU A 145 5.14 4.73 -17.69
C GLU A 145 6.27 5.14 -16.73
N TYR A 146 5.91 5.65 -15.55
CA TYR A 146 6.86 6.17 -14.57
C TYR A 146 7.18 5.19 -13.44
N TRP A 147 6.32 4.18 -13.24
CA TRP A 147 6.41 3.21 -12.15
C TRP A 147 6.44 1.78 -12.66
N ALA A 148 7.37 0.99 -12.15
CA ALA A 148 7.41 -0.45 -12.37
C ALA A 148 6.51 -1.20 -11.37
N PRO A 149 6.08 -2.44 -11.68
CA PRO A 149 5.21 -3.23 -10.81
C PRO A 149 5.80 -3.59 -9.44
N ASP A 150 7.11 -3.42 -9.28
CA ASP A 150 7.85 -3.62 -8.04
C ASP A 150 7.84 -2.37 -7.12
N GLY A 151 7.20 -1.28 -7.56
CA GLY A 151 7.12 -0.01 -6.82
C GLY A 151 8.29 0.93 -7.06
N ASN A 152 9.25 0.56 -7.92
CA ASN A 152 10.39 1.40 -8.25
C ASN A 152 10.06 2.34 -9.43
N TRP A 153 10.73 3.49 -9.50
CA TRP A 153 10.54 4.45 -10.59
C TRP A 153 11.44 4.19 -11.80
N ASN A 154 10.96 4.56 -12.98
CA ASN A 154 11.63 4.34 -14.28
C ASN A 154 12.42 5.54 -14.81
N TYR A 155 12.49 6.65 -14.07
CA TYR A 155 13.15 7.89 -14.47
C TYR A 155 14.41 8.17 -13.64
N ASP A 156 15.33 8.97 -14.19
CA ASP A 156 16.58 9.29 -13.51
C ASP A 156 16.36 10.35 -12.41
N VAL A 157 16.79 10.02 -11.18
CA VAL A 157 16.72 10.89 -10.01
C VAL A 157 18.14 11.20 -9.53
N THR A 158 18.48 12.48 -9.47
CA THR A 158 19.74 12.96 -8.89
C THR A 158 19.49 13.50 -7.49
N ALA A 159 20.27 13.03 -6.52
CA ALA A 159 20.25 13.59 -5.16
C ALA A 159 20.68 15.07 -5.22
N ARG A 160 19.84 15.96 -4.66
CA ARG A 160 20.11 17.40 -4.65
C ARG A 160 21.12 17.77 -3.57
N ASP A 161 21.01 17.14 -2.40
CA ASP A 161 21.78 17.43 -1.20
C ASP A 161 22.34 16.13 -0.59
N GLY A 162 23.43 15.59 -1.16
CA GLY A 162 24.18 14.46 -0.60
C GLY A 162 24.33 13.26 -1.54
N ASP A 163 24.73 12.12 -0.97
CA ASP A 163 24.95 10.85 -1.69
C ASP A 163 23.68 9.98 -1.76
N GLN A 164 22.62 10.35 -1.02
CA GLN A 164 21.38 9.58 -0.92
C GLN A 164 20.21 10.35 -1.55
N VAL A 165 19.42 9.63 -2.35
CA VAL A 165 18.19 10.16 -2.93
C VAL A 165 17.11 10.18 -1.84
N LEU A 166 16.47 11.34 -1.65
CA LEU A 166 15.33 11.50 -0.76
C LEU A 166 14.01 11.49 -1.55
N PHE A 167 12.88 11.19 -0.90
CA PHE A 167 11.56 11.23 -1.55
C PHE A 167 11.21 12.57 -2.21
N PRO A 168 11.55 13.75 -1.64
CA PRO A 168 11.36 15.03 -2.33
C PRO A 168 12.14 15.15 -3.64
N ASP A 169 13.32 14.52 -3.74
CA ASP A 169 14.12 14.49 -4.98
C ASP A 169 13.43 13.64 -6.04
N VAL A 170 12.87 12.48 -5.65
CA VAL A 170 12.09 11.62 -6.55
C VAL A 170 10.87 12.36 -7.07
N ALA A 171 10.11 13.01 -6.19
CA ALA A 171 8.98 13.85 -6.58
C ALA A 171 9.39 15.01 -7.50
N ALA A 172 10.58 15.61 -7.28
CA ALA A 172 11.15 16.64 -8.13
C ALA A 172 11.61 16.15 -9.49
N ALA A 173 12.03 14.90 -9.57
CA ALA A 173 12.52 14.28 -10.79
C ALA A 173 11.39 13.77 -11.69
N HIS A 174 10.18 13.60 -11.15
CA HIS A 174 9.05 13.09 -11.92
C HIS A 174 8.77 13.95 -13.18
N PRO A 175 8.74 13.38 -14.40
CA PRO A 175 8.67 14.14 -15.65
C PRO A 175 7.49 15.12 -15.74
N LEU A 176 6.27 14.68 -15.38
CA LEU A 176 5.08 15.54 -15.35
C LEU A 176 5.22 16.66 -14.32
N ILE A 177 5.67 16.36 -13.10
CA ILE A 177 5.90 17.39 -12.07
C ILE A 177 6.95 18.39 -12.52
N GLN A 178 8.03 17.97 -13.16
CA GLN A 178 9.03 18.89 -13.70
C GLN A 178 8.48 19.80 -14.79
N LYS A 179 7.72 19.23 -15.72
CA LYS A 179 7.05 19.98 -16.79
C LYS A 179 6.14 21.06 -16.18
N TRP A 180 5.25 20.66 -15.29
CA TRP A 180 4.30 21.56 -14.66
C TRP A 180 4.94 22.55 -13.71
N SER A 181 6.01 22.18 -13.01
CA SER A 181 6.81 23.11 -12.20
C SER A 181 7.31 24.27 -13.08
N LYS A 182 7.92 23.97 -14.24
CA LYS A 182 8.39 25.00 -15.17
C LYS A 182 7.24 25.85 -15.70
N THR A 183 6.14 25.22 -16.11
CA THR A 183 4.96 25.94 -16.63
C THR A 183 4.34 26.85 -15.57
N VAL A 184 4.28 26.41 -14.32
CA VAL A 184 3.78 27.22 -13.21
C VAL A 184 4.75 28.35 -12.90
N ASP A 185 6.06 28.09 -12.87
CA ASP A 185 7.08 29.14 -12.68
C ASP A 185 6.97 30.24 -13.74
N ASP A 186 6.74 29.87 -15.01
CA ASP A 186 6.52 30.82 -16.10
C ASP A 186 5.26 31.68 -15.86
N GLN A 187 4.16 31.07 -15.39
CA GLN A 187 2.94 31.81 -15.09
C GLN A 187 3.09 32.71 -13.87
N VAL A 188 3.72 32.23 -12.80
CA VAL A 188 4.03 33.01 -11.59
C VAL A 188 4.86 34.25 -11.97
N ASN A 189 5.85 34.08 -12.84
CA ASN A 189 6.66 35.20 -13.34
C ASN A 189 5.85 36.15 -14.23
N LEU A 190 4.97 35.63 -15.08
CA LEU A 190 4.12 36.46 -15.95
C LEU A 190 3.17 37.34 -15.12
N TRP A 191 2.55 36.77 -14.10
CA TRP A 191 1.57 37.44 -13.24
C TRP A 191 2.19 38.13 -12.01
N GLN A 192 3.52 38.03 -11.84
CA GLN A 192 4.28 38.58 -10.69
C GLN A 192 3.70 38.14 -9.34
N ILE A 193 3.32 36.87 -9.22
CA ILE A 193 2.69 36.31 -8.02
C ILE A 193 3.75 36.13 -6.93
N GLN A 194 3.47 36.65 -5.74
CA GLN A 194 4.34 36.47 -4.58
C GLN A 194 3.99 35.17 -3.85
N LEU A 195 4.66 34.06 -4.21
CA LEU A 195 4.43 32.77 -3.54
C LEU A 195 4.86 32.77 -2.07
N SER A 196 5.81 33.62 -1.68
CA SER A 196 6.30 33.71 -0.29
C SER A 196 5.20 34.02 0.74
N ILE A 197 4.05 34.54 0.31
CA ILE A 197 2.89 34.77 1.18
C ILE A 197 2.23 33.44 1.59
N LEU A 198 2.32 32.42 0.74
CA LEU A 198 1.73 31.10 0.97
C LEU A 198 2.61 30.19 1.85
N ASP A 199 3.89 30.51 1.98
CA ASP A 199 4.86 29.76 2.80
C ASP A 199 4.77 30.08 4.30
N ASP A 200 3.77 30.87 4.75
CA ASP A 200 3.61 31.21 6.16
C ASP A 200 3.17 29.94 6.94
N ASP A 201 4.11 29.35 7.67
CA ASP A 201 4.02 28.18 8.57
C ASP A 201 2.95 28.31 9.69
N ASN A 202 2.12 29.36 9.67
CA ASN A 202 1.16 29.78 10.70
C ASN A 202 -0.27 29.28 10.48
N GLY A 203 -0.54 28.42 9.49
CA GLY A 203 -1.81 27.68 9.47
C GLY A 203 -1.94 26.81 10.72
N PRO A 204 -3.14 26.62 11.30
CA PRO A 204 -3.33 25.65 12.38
C PRO A 204 -3.06 24.25 11.81
N ARG A 205 -1.79 23.83 11.86
CA ARG A 205 -1.36 22.47 11.60
C ARG A 205 -2.10 21.61 12.61
N MET A 206 -3.20 21.00 12.17
CA MET A 206 -3.94 20.03 12.99
C MET A 206 -2.91 19.08 13.58
N ASP A 207 -2.82 19.09 14.91
CA ASP A 207 -1.73 18.56 15.71
C ASP A 207 -0.97 17.46 14.98
N ALA A 208 0.14 17.86 14.34
CA ALA A 208 1.08 16.89 13.86
C ALA A 208 1.59 16.19 15.11
N VAL A 209 1.12 14.96 15.32
CA VAL A 209 1.90 13.94 16.02
C VAL A 209 3.35 14.13 15.56
N PRO A 210 4.36 14.12 16.44
CA PRO A 210 5.75 14.31 16.04
C PRO A 210 6.13 13.19 15.06
N VAL A 211 5.86 13.39 13.77
CA VAL A 211 6.42 12.61 12.69
C VAL A 211 7.81 13.19 12.56
N GLU A 212 8.75 12.46 13.14
CA GLU A 212 10.18 12.57 12.87
C GLU A 212 10.37 12.99 11.41
N PRO A 213 11.24 13.98 11.08
CA PRO A 213 11.43 14.36 9.69
C PRO A 213 11.74 13.09 8.92
N LEU A 214 10.83 12.71 8.01
CA LEU A 214 10.97 11.56 7.12
C LEU A 214 12.09 11.89 6.13
N ASN A 215 13.32 11.93 6.65
CA ASN A 215 14.57 11.76 5.93
C ASN A 215 14.70 10.27 5.59
N THR A 216 13.62 9.70 5.05
CA THR A 216 13.57 8.31 4.62
C THR A 216 14.36 8.25 3.32
N SER A 217 15.61 7.84 3.50
CA SER A 217 16.53 7.51 2.42
C SER A 217 15.94 6.40 1.58
N VAL A 218 16.02 6.54 0.26
CA VAL A 218 15.74 5.44 -0.66
C VAL A 218 16.79 4.34 -0.44
N PRO A 219 16.42 3.06 -0.26
CA PRO A 219 17.41 1.98 -0.22
C PRO A 219 18.18 1.93 -1.55
N ALA A 220 19.51 1.91 -1.44
CA ALA A 220 20.41 1.96 -2.59
C ALA A 220 20.10 0.83 -3.59
N ARG A 221 20.04 1.20 -4.87
CA ARG A 221 19.90 0.32 -6.04
C ARG A 221 20.81 -0.92 -5.91
N ALA A 222 20.24 -2.08 -5.61
CA ALA A 222 20.96 -3.35 -5.63
C ALA A 222 21.27 -3.78 -7.07
N LYS A 223 22.24 -3.12 -7.70
CA LYS A 223 22.95 -3.64 -8.88
C LYS A 223 24.00 -4.64 -8.40
N GLN A 224 23.58 -5.78 -7.88
CA GLN A 224 24.48 -6.92 -7.74
C GLN A 224 23.96 -8.00 -8.67
N SER A 225 24.57 -8.10 -9.85
CA SER A 225 24.43 -9.27 -10.70
C SER A 225 24.89 -10.47 -9.88
N LEU A 226 23.96 -11.36 -9.54
CA LEU A 226 24.28 -12.69 -9.03
C LEU A 226 24.94 -13.45 -10.19
N ASP A 227 26.27 -13.45 -10.23
CA ASP A 227 27.01 -14.48 -10.96
C ASP A 227 26.79 -15.79 -10.18
N TRP A 228 26.07 -16.71 -10.82
CA TRP A 228 26.01 -18.11 -10.43
C TRP A 228 27.15 -18.87 -11.09
#